data_AF-A0A3C1SXG9-F1
#
_entry.id   AF-A0A3C1SXG9-F1
#
_cell.length_a   1.000
_cell.length_b   1.000
_cell.length_c   1.000
_cell.angle_alpha   90.00
_cell.angle_beta   90.00
_cell.angle_gamma   90.00
#
_symmetry.space_group_name_H-M   'P 1'
#
loop_
_entity.id
_entity.type
_entity.pdbx_description
1 polymer ?
#
loop_
_entity_poly.entity_id
_entity_poly.type
_entity_poly.pdbx_seq_one_letter_code
_entity_poly.pdbx_strand_id
1 'polypeptide(L)'
;MGAHLKPLAIAVALLALLTAVWWQSRGPDAALETRLHETLFAFEVSDTALNRDVLLARAGLLRRYDSLARGRHELKRALQTLHSTDPDGAEIVASDGALERLEAALAEKVVLVDYFKADNALLRNSLMYFNTAGQALRGAALAASETALAAEIGVLSHAMLRFMEAPQARVGQEIEAILGRLPPAPASFRPDLNLLILHGRLIVEVLPRVDALLRQIVEAPTGAGVTGLRDAIGHHFDR
;
A
#
# COMPACT_ATOMS: atom_id res chain seq x y z
N MET A 1 -24.43 13.11 -72.68
CA MET A 1 -23.94 13.74 -71.43
C MET A 1 -24.66 13.24 -70.17
N GLY A 2 -25.25 12.03 -70.17
CA GLY A 2 -26.03 11.49 -69.03
C GLY A 2 -25.45 10.24 -68.36
N ALA A 3 -24.44 9.60 -68.97
CA ALA A 3 -23.95 8.29 -68.54
C ALA A 3 -23.03 8.33 -67.30
N HIS A 4 -22.34 9.46 -67.05
CA HIS A 4 -21.43 9.61 -65.91
C HIS A 4 -22.07 10.26 -64.67
N LEU A 5 -23.29 10.78 -64.77
CA LEU A 5 -24.00 11.40 -63.64
C LEU A 5 -24.40 10.37 -62.58
N LYS A 6 -24.80 9.15 -62.99
CA LYS A 6 -25.15 8.07 -62.07
C LYS A 6 -23.96 7.57 -61.23
N PRO A 7 -22.80 7.22 -61.81
CA PRO A 7 -21.64 6.79 -61.01
C PRO A 7 -21.09 7.93 -60.14
N LEU A 8 -21.15 9.18 -60.59
CA LEU A 8 -20.76 10.34 -59.77
C LEU A 8 -21.67 10.49 -58.54
N ALA A 9 -22.99 10.34 -58.71
CA ALA A 9 -23.94 10.42 -57.61
C ALA A 9 -23.74 9.30 -56.58
N ILE A 10 -23.44 8.08 -57.04
CA ILE A 10 -23.13 6.94 -56.16
C ILE A 10 -21.83 7.19 -55.38
N ALA A 11 -20.79 7.70 -56.04
CA ALA A 11 -19.52 8.01 -55.38
C ALA A 11 -19.68 9.11 -54.31
N VAL A 12 -20.45 10.16 -54.60
CA VAL A 12 -20.74 11.23 -53.63
C VAL A 12 -21.58 10.70 -52.45
N ALA A 13 -22.58 9.86 -52.71
CA ALA A 13 -23.39 9.25 -51.65
C ALA A 13 -22.56 8.32 -50.74
N LEU A 14 -21.66 7.52 -51.32
CA LEU A 14 -20.73 6.68 -50.58
C LEU A 14 -19.73 7.50 -49.76
N LEU A 15 -19.21 8.59 -50.32
CA LEU A 15 -18.34 9.52 -49.59
C LEU A 15 -19.08 10.20 -48.43
N ALA A 16 -20.30 10.66 -48.64
CA ALA A 16 -21.12 11.24 -47.57
C ALA A 16 -21.42 10.21 -46.47
N LEU A 17 -21.75 8.97 -46.84
CA LEU A 17 -21.96 7.87 -45.89
C LEU A 17 -20.69 7.56 -45.11
N LEU A 18 -19.54 7.44 -45.78
CA LEU A 18 -18.24 7.20 -45.12
C LEU A 18 -17.86 8.35 -44.18
N THR A 19 -18.14 9.60 -44.56
CA THR A 19 -17.85 10.77 -43.74
C THR A 19 -18.77 10.83 -42.52
N ALA A 20 -20.05 10.48 -42.69
CA ALA A 20 -21.01 10.38 -41.59
C ALA A 20 -20.66 9.25 -40.61
N VAL A 21 -20.33 8.06 -41.13
CA VAL A 21 -19.86 6.92 -40.32
C VAL A 21 -18.55 7.26 -39.62
N TRP A 22 -17.62 7.93 -40.30
CA TRP A 22 -16.34 8.35 -39.71
C TRP A 22 -16.55 9.40 -38.59
N TRP A 23 -17.45 10.36 -38.80
CA TRP A 23 -17.82 11.36 -37.79
C TRP A 23 -18.50 10.70 -36.57
N GLN A 24 -19.36 9.72 -36.81
CA GLN A 24 -20.03 8.96 -35.76
C GLN A 24 -19.06 8.04 -35.01
N SER A 25 -18.08 7.44 -35.70
CA SER A 25 -17.00 6.64 -35.10
C SER A 25 -15.97 7.46 -34.31
N ARG A 26 -15.92 8.78 -34.51
CA ARG A 26 -15.11 9.72 -33.72
C ARG A 26 -15.97 10.55 -32.76
N GLY A 27 -17.19 10.11 -32.50
CA GLY A 27 -18.14 10.80 -31.65
C GLY A 27 -17.67 10.93 -30.19
N PRO A 28 -18.40 11.71 -29.37
CA PRO A 28 -18.14 11.92 -27.94
C PRO A 28 -17.85 10.64 -27.14
N ASP A 29 -18.46 9.52 -27.53
CA ASP A 29 -18.35 8.21 -26.88
C ASP A 29 -16.94 7.62 -26.94
N ALA A 30 -16.27 7.64 -28.10
CA ALA A 30 -14.91 7.12 -28.23
C ALA A 30 -13.90 7.93 -27.41
N ALA A 31 -14.13 9.24 -27.31
CA ALA A 31 -13.31 10.11 -26.48
C ALA A 31 -13.57 9.88 -24.98
N LEU A 32 -14.81 9.56 -24.60
CA LEU A 32 -15.19 9.21 -23.23
C LEU A 32 -14.59 7.87 -22.80
N GLU A 33 -14.76 6.82 -23.62
CA GLU A 33 -14.18 5.49 -23.41
C GLU A 33 -12.66 5.58 -23.18
N THR A 34 -11.96 6.31 -24.05
CA THR A 34 -10.51 6.54 -23.92
C THR A 34 -10.16 7.19 -22.58
N ARG A 35 -10.87 8.26 -22.17
CA ARG A 35 -10.61 8.95 -20.88
C ARG A 35 -10.84 8.03 -19.67
N LEU A 36 -11.88 7.20 -19.71
CA LEU A 36 -12.18 6.25 -18.64
C LEU A 36 -11.09 5.20 -18.51
N HIS A 37 -10.63 4.62 -19.63
CA HIS A 37 -9.53 3.67 -19.64
C HIS A 37 -8.20 4.28 -19.20
N GLU A 38 -7.87 5.49 -19.66
CA GLU A 38 -6.68 6.22 -19.22
C GLU A 38 -6.70 6.48 -17.71
N THR A 39 -7.86 6.85 -17.17
CA THR A 39 -8.03 7.11 -15.73
C THR A 39 -7.88 5.83 -14.91
N LEU A 40 -8.47 4.72 -15.36
CA LEU A 40 -8.30 3.40 -14.72
C LEU A 40 -6.84 2.92 -14.77
N PHE A 41 -6.16 3.13 -15.90
CA PHE A 41 -4.75 2.79 -16.04
C PHE A 41 -3.88 3.62 -15.08
N ALA A 42 -4.14 4.93 -14.98
CA ALA A 42 -3.45 5.80 -14.04
C ALA A 42 -3.66 5.38 -12.57
N PHE A 43 -4.88 4.92 -12.23
CA PHE A 43 -5.18 4.33 -10.93
C PHE A 43 -4.32 3.08 -10.68
N GLU A 44 -4.30 2.12 -11.62
CA GLU A 44 -3.57 0.84 -11.48
C GLU A 44 -2.05 1.06 -11.32
N VAL A 45 -1.48 1.99 -12.09
CA VAL A 45 -0.07 2.40 -11.96
C VAL A 45 0.20 2.99 -10.57
N SER A 46 -0.68 3.85 -10.09
CA SER A 46 -0.55 4.49 -8.77
C SER A 46 -0.69 3.48 -7.63
N ASP A 47 -1.57 2.49 -7.78
CA ASP A 47 -1.80 1.43 -6.78
C ASP A 47 -0.59 0.52 -6.67
N THR A 48 -0.02 0.15 -7.82
CA THR A 48 1.23 -0.63 -7.90
C THR A 48 2.39 0.13 -7.28
N ALA A 49 2.51 1.43 -7.57
CA ALA A 49 3.55 2.29 -6.99
C ALA A 49 3.41 2.39 -5.46
N LEU A 50 2.18 2.51 -4.95
CA LEU A 50 1.91 2.52 -3.51
C LEU A 50 2.33 1.20 -2.86
N ASN A 51 1.95 0.06 -3.43
CA ASN A 51 2.35 -1.27 -2.93
C ASN A 51 3.88 -1.42 -2.87
N ARG A 52 4.57 -1.04 -3.95
CA ARG A 52 6.03 -1.04 -4.02
C ARG A 52 6.63 -0.18 -2.91
N ASP A 53 6.14 1.04 -2.74
CA ASP A 53 6.70 1.98 -1.79
C ASP A 53 6.47 1.55 -0.33
N VAL A 54 5.36 0.87 -0.03
CA VAL A 54 5.12 0.24 1.28
C VAL A 54 6.16 -0.86 1.54
N LEU A 55 6.45 -1.71 0.55
CA LEU A 55 7.50 -2.74 0.64
C LEU A 55 8.89 -2.12 0.86
N LEU A 56 9.23 -1.07 0.11
CA LEU A 56 10.48 -0.33 0.26
C LEU A 56 10.59 0.34 1.65
N ALA A 57 9.48 0.86 2.18
CA ALA A 57 9.44 1.45 3.51
C ALA A 57 9.67 0.41 4.61
N ARG A 58 9.11 -0.79 4.48
CA ARG A 58 9.34 -1.91 5.40
C ARG A 58 10.79 -2.40 5.35
N ALA A 59 11.40 -2.41 4.16
CA ALA A 59 12.80 -2.75 3.96
C ALA A 59 13.78 -1.64 4.43
N GLY A 60 13.26 -0.49 4.90
CA GLY A 60 14.09 0.64 5.31
C GLY A 60 14.76 1.39 4.15
N LEU A 61 14.39 1.09 2.90
CA LEU A 61 14.94 1.71 1.69
C LEU A 61 14.25 3.04 1.34
N LEU A 62 13.09 3.31 1.94
CA LEU A 62 12.38 4.57 1.78
C LEU A 62 12.83 5.58 2.84
N ARG A 63 13.50 6.66 2.41
CA ARG A 63 14.03 7.68 3.33
C ARG A 63 12.94 8.53 3.98
N ARG A 64 11.80 8.74 3.30
CA ARG A 64 10.65 9.53 3.76
C ARG A 64 9.35 8.96 3.21
N TYR A 65 8.29 8.96 4.01
CA TYR A 65 6.95 8.45 3.66
C TYR A 65 6.16 9.33 2.67
N ASP A 66 6.77 10.40 2.14
CA ASP A 66 6.09 11.36 1.24
C ASP A 66 5.57 10.68 -0.02
N SER A 67 6.22 9.61 -0.50
CA SER A 67 5.77 8.87 -1.66
C SER A 67 4.48 8.08 -1.40
N LEU A 68 4.27 7.57 -0.18
CA LEU A 68 3.01 6.94 0.22
C LEU A 68 1.87 7.97 0.22
N ALA A 69 2.13 9.17 0.75
CA ALA A 69 1.16 10.25 0.75
C ALA A 69 0.77 10.67 -0.67
N ARG A 70 1.76 10.80 -1.57
CA ARG A 70 1.53 11.08 -3.00
C ARG A 70 0.72 9.98 -3.67
N GLY A 71 1.11 8.70 -3.53
CA GLY A 71 0.38 7.58 -4.14
C GLY A 71 -1.10 7.54 -3.75
N ARG A 72 -1.42 7.75 -2.46
CA ARG A 72 -2.82 7.87 -2.01
C ARG A 72 -3.55 9.06 -2.62
N HIS A 73 -2.87 10.19 -2.78
CA HIS A 73 -3.45 11.37 -3.41
C HIS A 73 -3.76 11.12 -4.89
N GLU A 74 -2.85 10.49 -5.64
CA GLU A 74 -3.10 10.10 -7.04
C GLU A 74 -4.30 9.16 -7.17
N LEU A 75 -4.39 8.13 -6.32
CA LEU A 75 -5.52 7.19 -6.32
C LEU A 75 -6.86 7.88 -6.06
N LYS A 76 -6.90 8.76 -5.05
CA LYS A 76 -8.10 9.56 -4.75
C LYS A 76 -8.45 10.51 -5.89
N ARG A 77 -7.46 11.13 -6.53
CA ARG A 77 -7.68 11.98 -7.70
C ARG A 77 -8.25 11.20 -8.87
N ALA A 78 -7.74 10.00 -9.14
CA ALA A 78 -8.27 9.15 -10.21
C ALA A 78 -9.74 8.77 -9.96
N LEU A 79 -10.14 8.44 -8.72
CA LEU A 79 -11.55 8.22 -8.38
C LEU A 79 -12.40 9.47 -8.55
N GLN A 80 -11.90 10.63 -8.12
CA GLN A 80 -12.59 11.91 -8.32
C GLN A 80 -12.79 12.21 -9.81
N THR A 81 -11.80 11.93 -10.65
CA THR A 81 -11.92 12.07 -12.10
C THR A 81 -13.03 11.17 -12.66
N LEU A 82 -13.10 9.91 -12.21
CA LEU A 82 -14.17 8.97 -12.60
C LEU A 82 -15.57 9.48 -12.19
N HIS A 83 -15.69 10.06 -11.00
CA HIS A 83 -16.95 10.70 -10.53
C HIS A 83 -17.34 11.95 -11.30
N SER A 84 -16.36 12.76 -11.69
CA SER A 84 -16.58 14.03 -12.40
C SER A 84 -16.83 13.88 -13.90
N THR A 85 -17.08 12.65 -14.36
CA THR A 85 -17.36 12.38 -15.77
C THR A 85 -18.71 13.00 -16.18
N ASP A 86 -18.84 13.36 -17.45
CA ASP A 86 -20.09 13.87 -18.05
C ASP A 86 -21.28 12.93 -17.75
N PRO A 87 -22.55 13.40 -17.80
CA PRO A 87 -23.72 12.61 -17.41
C PRO A 87 -23.79 11.21 -18.04
N ASP A 88 -23.43 11.10 -19.32
CA ASP A 88 -23.38 9.82 -20.04
C ASP A 88 -22.33 8.88 -19.42
N GLY A 89 -21.16 9.38 -19.03
CA GLY A 89 -20.14 8.58 -18.34
C GLY A 89 -20.45 8.32 -16.87
N ALA A 90 -21.19 9.21 -16.19
CA ALA A 90 -21.66 8.97 -14.84
C ALA A 90 -22.61 7.77 -14.77
N GLU A 91 -23.47 7.58 -15.77
CA GLU A 91 -24.35 6.41 -15.88
C GLU A 91 -23.56 5.11 -16.10
N ILE A 92 -22.52 5.14 -16.93
CA ILE A 92 -21.63 3.99 -17.19
C ILE A 92 -20.91 3.54 -15.92
N VAL A 93 -20.34 4.50 -15.19
CA VAL A 93 -19.49 4.23 -14.03
C VAL A 93 -20.33 3.87 -12.79
N ALA A 94 -21.57 4.38 -12.69
CA ALA A 94 -22.54 4.01 -11.64
C ALA A 94 -23.25 2.67 -11.91
N SER A 95 -23.16 2.12 -13.12
CA SER A 95 -23.78 0.84 -13.46
C SER A 95 -23.20 -0.29 -12.60
N ASP A 96 -24.09 -1.10 -12.02
CA ASP A 96 -23.77 -2.30 -11.23
C ASP A 96 -22.93 -2.09 -9.96
N GLY A 97 -22.77 -0.85 -9.50
CA GLY A 97 -22.07 -0.54 -8.24
C GLY A 97 -20.55 -0.78 -8.28
N ALA A 98 -19.95 -0.84 -9.47
CA ALA A 98 -18.55 -1.22 -9.64
C ALA A 98 -17.59 -0.14 -9.12
N LEU A 99 -17.92 1.14 -9.34
CA LEU A 99 -17.18 2.25 -8.79
C LEU A 99 -17.20 2.21 -7.26
N GLU A 100 -18.36 2.07 -6.65
CA GLU A 100 -18.54 2.06 -5.19
C GLU A 100 -17.73 0.94 -4.52
N ARG A 101 -17.63 -0.23 -5.16
CA ARG A 101 -16.75 -1.32 -4.70
C ARG A 101 -15.28 -0.93 -4.76
N LEU A 102 -14.84 -0.29 -5.84
CA LEU A 102 -13.46 0.21 -5.98
C LEU A 102 -13.16 1.32 -4.96
N GLU A 103 -14.11 2.21 -4.70
CA GLU A 103 -14.00 3.27 -3.68
C GLU A 103 -13.88 2.69 -2.27
N ALA A 104 -14.71 1.72 -1.93
CA ALA A 104 -14.66 1.03 -0.65
C ALA A 104 -13.32 0.31 -0.47
N ALA A 105 -12.85 -0.41 -1.50
CA ALA A 105 -11.55 -1.08 -1.51
C ALA A 105 -10.39 -0.09 -1.33
N LEU A 106 -10.42 1.05 -2.01
CA LEU A 106 -9.40 2.08 -1.82
C LEU A 106 -9.46 2.68 -0.41
N ALA A 107 -10.66 2.98 0.11
CA ALA A 107 -10.84 3.55 1.43
C ALA A 107 -10.24 2.65 2.52
N GLU A 108 -10.51 1.34 2.44
CA GLU A 108 -9.90 0.34 3.32
C GLU A 108 -8.38 0.32 3.18
N LYS A 109 -7.86 0.24 1.96
CA LYS A 109 -6.41 0.25 1.70
C LYS A 109 -5.70 1.50 2.24
N VAL A 110 -6.33 2.66 2.11
CA VAL A 110 -5.82 3.94 2.61
C VAL A 110 -5.68 3.92 4.13
N VAL A 111 -6.66 3.35 4.84
CA VAL A 111 -6.62 3.19 6.30
C VAL A 111 -5.51 2.23 6.70
N LEU A 112 -5.36 1.10 6.01
CA LEU A 112 -4.29 0.14 6.25
C LEU A 112 -2.89 0.77 6.08
N VAL A 113 -2.70 1.62 5.05
CA VAL A 113 -1.44 2.34 4.84
C VAL A 113 -1.14 3.34 5.96
N ASP A 114 -2.15 4.00 6.53
CA ASP A 114 -1.95 4.91 7.66
C ASP A 114 -1.52 4.16 8.93
N TYR A 115 -2.18 3.03 9.23
CA TYR A 115 -1.74 2.16 10.33
C TYR A 115 -0.34 1.62 10.11
N PHE A 116 -0.04 1.15 8.89
CA PHE A 116 1.30 0.67 8.53
C PHE A 116 2.37 1.74 8.78
N LYS A 117 2.13 2.99 8.38
CA LYS A 117 3.08 4.08 8.58
C LYS A 117 3.37 4.32 10.07
N ALA A 118 2.32 4.36 10.88
CA ALA A 118 2.44 4.58 12.32
C ALA A 118 3.21 3.43 13.00
N ASP A 119 2.78 2.20 12.74
CA ASP A 119 3.36 1.00 13.36
C ASP A 119 4.79 0.75 12.86
N ASN A 120 5.07 0.95 11.57
CA ASN A 120 6.44 0.81 11.04
C ASN A 120 7.37 1.89 11.59
N ALA A 121 6.88 3.12 11.81
CA ALA A 121 7.68 4.15 12.48
C ALA A 121 7.97 3.79 13.95
N LEU A 122 6.97 3.31 14.69
CA LEU A 122 7.14 2.85 16.06
C LEU A 122 8.10 1.66 16.16
N LEU A 123 7.98 0.69 15.25
CA LEU A 123 8.88 -0.46 15.16
C LEU A 123 10.32 -0.03 14.90
N ARG A 124 10.55 0.83 13.90
CA ARG A 124 11.89 1.33 13.58
C ARG A 124 12.54 2.08 14.74
N ASN A 125 11.77 2.93 15.42
CA ASN A 125 12.25 3.64 16.60
C ASN A 125 12.60 2.66 17.72
N SER A 126 11.71 1.71 18.01
CA SER A 126 11.93 0.73 19.07
C SER A 126 13.13 -0.17 18.79
N LEU A 127 13.34 -0.60 17.55
CA LEU A 127 14.52 -1.35 17.14
C LEU A 127 15.81 -0.55 17.33
N MET A 128 15.81 0.74 16.96
CA MET A 128 16.97 1.61 17.18
C MET A 128 17.32 1.71 18.67
N TYR A 129 16.33 2.07 19.50
CA TYR A 129 16.54 2.21 20.94
C TYR A 129 16.95 0.88 21.60
N PHE A 130 16.29 -0.22 21.27
CA PHE A 130 16.61 -1.55 21.80
C PHE A 130 18.06 -1.93 21.49
N ASN A 131 18.50 -1.76 20.24
CA ASN A 131 19.87 -2.10 19.84
C ASN A 131 20.90 -1.21 20.54
N THR A 132 20.70 0.10 20.58
CA THR A 132 21.64 1.03 21.21
C THR A 132 21.71 0.83 22.73
N ALA A 133 20.56 0.77 23.40
CA ALA A 133 20.49 0.56 24.85
C ALA A 133 21.02 -0.82 25.24
N GLY A 134 20.67 -1.87 24.49
CA GLY A 134 21.11 -3.24 24.77
C GLY A 134 22.63 -3.41 24.67
N GLN A 135 23.25 -2.81 23.64
CA GLN A 135 24.72 -2.85 23.49
C GLN A 135 25.43 -2.06 24.59
N ALA A 136 24.96 -0.84 24.87
CA ALA A 136 25.55 0.01 25.92
C ALA A 136 25.43 -0.65 27.31
N LEU A 137 24.24 -1.15 27.64
CA LEU A 137 23.96 -1.80 28.91
C LEU A 137 24.77 -3.08 29.09
N ARG A 138 24.88 -3.92 28.05
CA ARG A 138 25.70 -5.13 28.10
C ARG A 138 27.18 -4.81 28.31
N GLY A 139 27.70 -3.80 27.62
CA GLY A 139 29.09 -3.34 27.79
C GLY A 139 29.36 -2.81 29.20
N ALA A 140 28.46 -1.97 29.72
CA ALA A 140 28.56 -1.43 31.07
C ALA A 140 28.46 -2.53 32.15
N ALA A 141 27.56 -3.50 31.97
CA ALA A 141 27.42 -4.65 32.86
C ALA A 141 28.70 -5.49 32.90
N LEU A 142 29.33 -5.77 31.75
CA LEU A 142 30.62 -6.48 31.70
C LEU A 142 31.72 -5.71 32.42
N ALA A 143 31.82 -4.39 32.22
CA ALA A 143 32.81 -3.55 32.88
C ALA A 143 32.62 -3.50 34.41
N ALA A 144 31.37 -3.59 34.87
CA ALA A 144 31.02 -3.64 36.29
C ALA A 144 31.03 -5.06 36.90
N SER A 145 31.48 -6.08 36.15
CA SER A 145 31.44 -7.49 36.58
C SER A 145 30.03 -8.06 36.86
N GLU A 146 28.99 -7.42 36.31
CA GLU A 146 27.59 -7.89 36.34
C GLU A 146 27.36 -8.95 35.23
N THR A 147 28.09 -10.07 35.33
CA THR A 147 28.16 -11.09 34.27
C THR A 147 26.82 -11.76 33.98
N ALA A 148 25.99 -11.98 35.00
CA ALA A 148 24.65 -12.54 34.85
C ALA A 148 23.74 -11.63 34.01
N LEU A 149 23.73 -10.32 34.30
CA LEU A 149 22.96 -9.35 33.53
C LEU A 149 23.47 -9.27 32.07
N ALA A 150 24.79 -9.21 31.89
CA ALA A 150 25.39 -9.17 30.56
C ALA A 150 25.08 -10.42 29.72
N ALA A 151 25.05 -11.60 30.34
CA ALA A 151 24.70 -12.86 29.69
C ALA A 151 23.23 -12.84 29.25
N GLU A 152 22.31 -12.44 30.12
CA GLU A 152 20.88 -12.37 29.81
C GLU A 152 20.54 -11.36 28.72
N ILE A 153 21.20 -10.20 28.69
CA ILE A 153 21.07 -9.25 27.59
C ILE A 153 21.59 -9.87 26.28
N GLY A 154 22.66 -10.66 26.33
CA GLY A 154 23.16 -11.41 25.17
C GLY A 154 22.14 -12.41 24.63
N VAL A 155 21.51 -13.20 25.52
CA VAL A 155 20.44 -14.15 25.18
C VAL A 155 19.23 -13.41 24.57
N LEU A 156 18.82 -12.30 25.19
CA LEU A 156 17.74 -11.45 24.71
C LEU A 156 18.01 -10.91 23.29
N SER A 157 19.20 -10.36 23.04
CA SER A 157 19.58 -9.86 21.72
C SER A 157 19.57 -10.95 20.65
N HIS A 158 20.03 -12.15 20.99
CA HIS A 158 20.00 -13.29 20.07
C HIS A 158 18.56 -13.75 19.77
N ALA A 159 17.69 -13.83 20.78
CA ALA A 159 16.27 -14.13 20.58
C ALA A 159 15.57 -13.06 19.74
N MET A 160 15.89 -11.78 19.97
CA MET A 160 15.35 -10.66 19.20
C MET A 160 15.75 -10.72 17.72
N LEU A 161 17.01 -11.03 17.41
CA LEU A 161 17.46 -11.21 16.02
C LEU A 161 16.68 -12.32 15.31
N ARG A 162 16.51 -13.49 15.96
CA ARG A 162 15.70 -14.60 15.43
C ARG A 162 14.25 -14.17 15.19
N PHE A 163 13.67 -13.38 16.10
CA PHE A 163 12.31 -12.87 15.96
C PHE A 163 12.17 -11.88 14.80
N MET A 164 13.16 -11.02 14.60
CA MET A 164 13.18 -10.08 13.47
C MET A 164 13.27 -10.77 12.11
N GLU A 165 13.96 -11.91 12.04
CA GLU A 165 14.03 -12.74 10.83
C GLU A 165 12.71 -13.49 10.59
N ALA A 166 12.13 -14.06 11.65
CA ALA A 166 10.90 -14.84 11.59
C ALA A 166 10.05 -14.61 12.86
N PRO A 167 9.04 -13.72 12.81
CA PRO A 167 8.27 -13.32 13.99
C PRO A 167 7.21 -14.35 14.37
N GLN A 168 7.67 -15.52 14.79
CA GLN A 168 6.83 -16.62 15.23
C GLN A 168 6.37 -16.38 16.67
N ALA A 169 5.09 -16.67 16.96
CA ALA A 169 4.51 -16.49 18.28
C ALA A 169 5.33 -17.16 19.40
N ARG A 170 5.88 -18.35 19.15
CA ARG A 170 6.75 -19.06 20.11
C ARG A 170 8.02 -18.28 20.48
N VAL A 171 8.61 -17.57 19.52
CA VAL A 171 9.84 -16.78 19.76
C VAL A 171 9.48 -15.47 20.47
N GLY A 172 8.31 -14.89 20.18
CA GLY A 172 7.79 -13.76 20.96
C GLY A 172 7.56 -14.12 22.44
N GLN A 173 7.00 -15.31 22.71
CA GLN A 173 6.84 -15.83 24.07
C GLN A 173 8.19 -16.10 24.75
N GLU A 174 9.18 -16.62 24.02
CA GLU A 174 10.57 -16.78 24.49
C GLU A 174 11.15 -15.43 24.92
N ILE A 175 10.98 -14.38 24.11
CA ILE A 175 11.44 -13.02 24.42
C ILE A 175 10.76 -12.47 25.66
N GLU A 176 9.43 -12.58 25.77
CA GLU A 176 8.70 -12.11 26.96
C GLU A 176 9.16 -12.83 28.23
N ALA A 177 9.43 -14.13 28.16
CA ALA A 177 9.98 -14.88 29.28
C ALA A 177 11.40 -14.39 29.66
N ILE A 178 12.25 -14.08 28.68
CA ILE A 178 13.59 -13.50 28.92
C ILE A 178 13.45 -12.12 29.57
N LEU A 179 12.60 -11.24 29.04
CA LEU A 179 12.34 -9.90 29.58
C LEU A 179 11.81 -9.95 31.01
N GLY A 180 10.95 -10.92 31.34
CA GLY A 180 10.39 -11.11 32.66
C GLY A 180 11.36 -11.68 33.71
N ARG A 181 12.44 -12.33 33.27
CA ARG A 181 13.43 -12.96 34.15
C ARG A 181 14.78 -12.24 34.23
N LEU A 182 14.89 -11.04 33.64
CA LEU A 182 16.11 -10.24 33.72
C LEU A 182 16.49 -10.01 35.19
N PRO A 183 17.77 -10.20 35.56
CA PRO A 183 18.19 -10.09 36.94
C PRO A 183 18.06 -8.65 37.45
N PRO A 184 17.92 -8.46 38.77
CA PRO A 184 17.95 -7.13 39.37
C PRO A 184 19.24 -6.41 38.97
N ALA A 185 19.11 -5.19 38.45
CA ALA A 185 20.26 -4.39 38.06
C ALA A 185 20.61 -3.32 39.12
N PRO A 186 21.90 -2.97 39.25
CA PRO A 186 22.37 -1.79 39.98
C PRO A 186 21.57 -0.53 39.62
N ALA A 187 21.43 0.39 40.57
CA ALA A 187 20.62 1.60 40.38
C ALA A 187 21.04 2.43 39.16
N SER A 188 22.34 2.44 38.84
CA SER A 188 22.93 3.09 37.67
C SER A 188 22.44 2.51 36.33
N PHE A 189 22.02 1.25 36.29
CA PHE A 189 21.62 0.52 35.08
C PHE A 189 20.11 0.44 34.89
N ARG A 190 19.33 0.74 35.94
CA ARG A 190 17.86 0.63 35.91
C ARG A 190 17.20 1.46 34.80
N PRO A 191 17.60 2.71 34.52
CA PRO A 191 16.97 3.49 33.44
C PRO A 191 17.11 2.81 32.07
N ASP A 192 18.33 2.39 31.72
CA ASP A 192 18.62 1.74 30.44
C ASP A 192 17.97 0.35 30.33
N LEU A 193 17.97 -0.41 31.43
CA LEU A 193 17.27 -1.70 31.51
C LEU A 193 15.76 -1.53 31.31
N ASN A 194 15.15 -0.53 31.92
CA ASN A 194 13.72 -0.26 31.77
C ASN A 194 13.39 0.14 30.32
N LEU A 195 14.22 0.97 29.68
CA LEU A 195 14.07 1.33 28.27
C LEU A 195 14.22 0.09 27.37
N LEU A 196 15.21 -0.77 27.64
CA LEU A 196 15.41 -2.01 26.89
C LEU A 196 14.19 -2.93 27.00
N ILE A 197 13.63 -3.10 28.20
CA ILE A 197 12.43 -3.91 28.44
C ILE A 197 11.23 -3.32 27.70
N LEU A 198 11.00 -2.01 27.85
CA LEU A 198 9.89 -1.31 27.20
C LEU A 198 9.93 -1.49 25.68
N HIS A 199 11.06 -1.20 25.06
CA HIS A 199 11.20 -1.34 23.61
C HIS A 199 11.22 -2.80 23.15
N GLY A 200 11.74 -3.72 23.96
CA GLY A 200 11.67 -5.16 23.69
C GLY A 200 10.24 -5.66 23.54
N ARG A 201 9.37 -5.28 24.49
CA ARG A 201 7.92 -5.62 24.42
C ARG A 201 7.23 -4.96 23.24
N LEU A 202 7.52 -3.68 22.98
CA LEU A 202 6.97 -2.98 21.82
C LEU A 202 7.34 -3.67 20.50
N ILE A 203 8.56 -4.19 20.36
CA ILE A 203 8.97 -4.94 19.16
C ILE A 203 8.16 -6.22 19.02
N VAL A 204 8.02 -7.00 20.10
CA VAL A 204 7.24 -8.25 20.11
C VAL A 204 5.79 -8.02 19.72
N GLU A 205 5.20 -6.91 20.17
CA GLU A 205 3.82 -6.55 19.86
C GLU A 205 3.64 -6.03 18.42
N VAL A 206 4.50 -5.10 17.99
CA VAL A 206 4.28 -4.30 16.78
C VAL A 206 4.78 -5.00 15.53
N LEU A 207 5.86 -5.77 15.60
CA LEU A 207 6.46 -6.38 14.40
C LEU A 207 5.48 -7.31 13.65
N PRO A 208 4.78 -8.26 14.31
CA PRO A 208 3.79 -9.10 13.62
C PRO A 208 2.63 -8.29 13.01
N ARG A 209 2.25 -7.18 13.65
CA ARG A 209 1.18 -6.29 13.19
C ARG A 209 1.58 -5.55 11.91
N VAL A 210 2.81 -5.03 11.85
CA VAL A 210 3.36 -4.40 10.63
C VAL A 210 3.39 -5.40 9.47
N ASP A 211 3.81 -6.64 9.71
CA ASP A 211 3.87 -7.67 8.67
C ASP A 211 2.46 -8.11 8.21
N ALA A 212 1.48 -8.13 9.11
CA ALA A 212 0.08 -8.36 8.75
C ALA A 212 -0.51 -7.21 7.92
N LEU A 213 -0.28 -5.96 8.33
CA LEU A 213 -0.70 -4.76 7.59
C LEU A 213 -0.09 -4.74 6.18
N LEU A 214 1.19 -5.06 6.05
CA LEU A 214 1.86 -5.16 4.75
C LEU A 214 1.14 -6.14 3.82
N ARG A 215 0.80 -7.33 4.33
CA ARG A 215 0.09 -8.36 3.57
C ARG A 215 -1.30 -7.87 3.13
N GLN A 216 -2.07 -7.31 4.06
CA GLN A 216 -3.41 -6.79 3.79
C GLN A 216 -3.40 -5.64 2.76
N ILE A 217 -2.39 -4.77 2.78
CA ILE A 217 -2.26 -3.69 1.78
C ILE A 217 -2.03 -4.27 0.37
N VAL A 218 -1.14 -5.25 0.25
CA VAL A 218 -0.81 -5.88 -1.04
C VAL A 218 -1.99 -6.70 -1.58
N GLU A 219 -2.73 -7.37 -0.70
CA GLU A 219 -3.90 -8.20 -1.02
C GLU A 219 -5.22 -7.41 -1.12
N ALA A 220 -5.20 -6.10 -0.87
CA ALA A 220 -6.40 -5.27 -0.92
C ALA A 220 -7.10 -5.39 -2.30
N PRO A 221 -8.45 -5.44 -2.35
CA PRO A 221 -9.19 -5.78 -3.56
C PRO A 221 -9.30 -4.63 -4.59
N THR A 222 -8.33 -3.71 -4.61
CA THR A 222 -8.28 -2.58 -5.56
C THR A 222 -8.14 -3.05 -7.00
N GLY A 223 -7.31 -4.08 -7.25
CA GLY A 223 -7.17 -4.67 -8.58
C GLY A 223 -8.47 -5.30 -9.09
N ALA A 224 -9.17 -6.05 -8.22
CA ALA A 224 -10.47 -6.65 -8.56
C ALA A 224 -11.53 -5.56 -8.84
N GLY A 225 -11.52 -4.47 -8.07
CA GLY A 225 -12.39 -3.31 -8.31
C GLY A 225 -12.13 -2.64 -9.66
N VAL A 226 -10.86 -2.47 -10.04
CA VAL A 226 -10.47 -1.92 -11.35
C VAL A 226 -10.96 -2.82 -12.49
N THR A 227 -10.76 -4.14 -12.38
CA THR A 227 -11.27 -5.09 -13.39
C THR A 227 -12.78 -5.04 -13.50
N GLY A 228 -13.50 -5.06 -12.37
CA GLY A 228 -14.97 -4.99 -12.38
C GLY A 228 -15.49 -3.71 -13.03
N LEU A 229 -14.83 -2.56 -12.78
CA LEU A 229 -15.21 -1.31 -13.42
C LEU A 229 -14.84 -1.27 -14.92
N ARG A 230 -13.70 -1.86 -15.29
CA ARG A 230 -13.30 -2.02 -16.70
C ARG A 230 -14.30 -2.86 -17.49
N ASP A 231 -14.78 -3.96 -16.91
CA ASP A 231 -15.76 -4.84 -17.53
C ASP A 231 -17.12 -4.12 -17.72
N ALA A 232 -17.55 -3.33 -16.72
CA ALA A 232 -18.75 -2.51 -16.81
C ALA A 232 -18.67 -1.46 -17.93
N ILE A 233 -17.52 -0.80 -18.07
CA ILE A 233 -17.23 0.14 -19.16
C ILE A 233 -17.31 -0.56 -20.52
N GLY A 234 -16.61 -1.70 -20.69
CA GLY A 234 -16.62 -2.45 -21.95
C GLY A 234 -18.02 -2.91 -22.35
N HIS A 235 -18.80 -3.44 -21.40
CA HIS A 235 -20.19 -3.84 -21.64
C HIS A 235 -21.12 -2.71 -22.08
N HIS A 236 -20.81 -1.46 -21.73
CA HIS A 236 -21.59 -0.32 -22.18
C HIS A 236 -21.30 0.05 -23.63
N PHE A 237 -20.01 0.08 -24.03
CA PHE A 237 -19.59 0.47 -25.38
C PHE A 237 -19.73 -0.65 -26.43
N ASP A 238 -19.83 -1.91 -26.01
CA ASP A 238 -20.09 -3.07 -26.88
C ASP A 238 -21.60 -3.24 -27.25
N ARG A 239 -22.52 -2.47 -26.65
CA ARG A 239 -23.98 -2.51 -26.91
C ARG A 239 -24.39 -1.56 -28.03
#